data_AF-A0A229R8T7-F1
#
_entry.id   AF-A0A229R8T7-F1
#
_cell.length_a   1.000
_cell.length_b   1.000
_cell.length_c   1.000
_cell.angle_alpha   90.00
_cell.angle_beta   90.00
_cell.angle_gamma   90.00
#
_symmetry.space_group_name_H-M   'P 1'
#
loop_
_entity.id
_entity.type
_entity.pdbx_description
1 polymer ?
#
loop_
_entity_poly.entity_id
_entity_poly.type
_entity_poly.pdbx_seq_one_letter_code
_entity_poly.pdbx_strand_id
1 'polypeptide(L)'
;MRDRLAKLERALELEGLGKRQAEIDKAKAEAAAALHAVVREQENAVVRLGSIVMIKRAGDLVVFTVSEMQAAVLEKHSELLRDPLAALKFLHDGQSPGHDTWDLAAGPDPTTTGNTTPDTNAGPESPDATPT
;
A
#
# COMPACT_ATOMS: atom_id res chain seq x y z
N MET A 1 24.61 -0.09 -39.15
CA MET A 1 23.39 -0.79 -39.61
C MET A 1 22.87 -1.76 -38.55
N ARG A 2 23.73 -2.55 -37.90
CA ARG A 2 23.38 -3.41 -36.74
C ARG A 2 22.68 -2.67 -35.59
N ASP A 3 23.15 -1.47 -35.22
CA ASP A 3 22.53 -0.70 -34.12
C ASP A 3 21.11 -0.21 -34.39
N ARG A 4 20.72 -0.05 -35.67
CA ARG A 4 19.34 0.32 -36.04
C ARG A 4 18.40 -0.87 -35.91
N LEU A 5 18.85 -2.07 -36.22
CA LEU A 5 18.07 -3.29 -36.05
C LEU A 5 17.83 -3.60 -34.57
N ALA A 6 18.87 -3.50 -33.74
CA ALA A 6 18.73 -3.69 -32.29
C ALA A 6 17.77 -2.69 -31.62
N LYS A 7 17.75 -1.43 -32.09
CA LYS A 7 16.78 -0.42 -31.61
C LYS A 7 15.34 -0.73 -32.04
N LEU A 8 15.15 -1.28 -33.23
CA LEU A 8 13.84 -1.72 -33.73
C LEU A 8 13.31 -2.93 -32.96
N GLU A 9 14.15 -3.93 -32.73
CA GLU A 9 13.80 -5.11 -31.92
C GLU A 9 13.37 -4.70 -30.50
N ARG A 10 14.15 -3.83 -29.85
CA ARG A 10 13.80 -3.31 -28.52
C ARG A 10 12.51 -2.47 -28.52
N ALA A 11 12.23 -1.72 -29.58
CA ALA A 11 10.99 -0.97 -29.70
C ALA A 11 9.76 -1.90 -29.85
N LEU A 12 9.89 -2.97 -30.64
CA LEU A 12 8.87 -4.01 -30.78
C LEU A 12 8.61 -4.77 -29.47
N GLU A 13 9.67 -5.11 -28.73
CA GLU A 13 9.54 -5.72 -27.41
C GLU A 13 8.79 -4.80 -26.43
N LEU A 14 9.16 -3.52 -26.37
CA LEU A 14 8.50 -2.54 -25.51
C LEU A 14 7.03 -2.31 -25.90
N GLU A 15 6.74 -2.24 -27.20
CA GLU A 15 5.36 -2.14 -27.70
C GLU A 15 4.54 -3.39 -27.33
N GLY A 16 5.13 -4.58 -27.46
CA GLY A 16 4.51 -5.85 -27.07
C GLY A 16 4.20 -5.93 -25.57
N LEU A 17 5.13 -5.46 -24.72
CA LEU A 17 4.92 -5.36 -23.28
C LEU A 17 3.80 -4.36 -22.94
N GLY A 18 3.79 -3.19 -23.59
CA GLY A 18 2.75 -2.19 -23.40
C GLY A 18 1.34 -2.70 -23.76
N LYS A 19 1.21 -3.43 -24.87
CA LYS A 19 -0.06 -4.05 -25.27
C LYS A 19 -0.54 -5.08 -24.25
N ARG A 20 0.33 -5.99 -23.80
CA ARG A 20 -0.03 -6.98 -22.77
C ARG A 20 -0.47 -6.33 -21.47
N GLN A 21 0.22 -5.27 -21.04
CA GLN A 21 -0.15 -4.56 -19.82
C GLN A 21 -1.54 -3.92 -19.95
N ALA A 22 -1.83 -3.28 -21.08
CA ALA A 22 -3.15 -2.70 -21.35
C ALA A 22 -4.27 -3.76 -21.38
N GLU A 23 -4.01 -4.94 -21.95
CA GLU A 23 -4.96 -6.06 -21.92
C GLU A 23 -5.23 -6.57 -20.50
N ILE A 24 -4.18 -6.69 -19.68
CA ILE A 24 -4.30 -7.08 -18.27
C ILE A 24 -5.12 -6.04 -17.50
N ASP A 25 -4.83 -4.76 -17.67
CA ASP A 25 -5.52 -3.69 -16.94
C ASP A 25 -6.99 -3.57 -17.38
N LYS A 26 -7.28 -3.80 -18.66
CA LYS A 26 -8.64 -3.94 -19.16
C LYS A 26 -9.37 -5.11 -18.48
N ALA A 27 -8.76 -6.29 -18.43
CA ALA A 27 -9.37 -7.45 -17.79
C ALA A 27 -9.63 -7.22 -16.28
N LYS A 28 -8.72 -6.50 -15.60
CA LYS A 28 -8.92 -6.10 -14.20
C LYS A 28 -10.10 -5.14 -14.03
N ALA A 29 -10.22 -4.14 -14.91
CA ALA A 29 -11.34 -3.20 -14.88
C ALA A 29 -12.68 -3.89 -15.13
N GLU A 30 -12.73 -4.82 -16.09
CA GLU A 30 -13.93 -5.63 -16.37
C GLU A 30 -14.32 -6.50 -15.16
N ALA A 31 -13.34 -7.14 -14.52
CA ALA A 31 -13.57 -7.91 -13.29
C ALA A 31 -14.10 -7.03 -12.15
N ALA A 32 -13.54 -5.84 -11.94
CA ALA A 32 -14.02 -4.90 -10.93
C ALA A 32 -15.46 -4.44 -11.21
N ALA A 33 -15.82 -4.18 -12.47
CA ALA A 33 -17.19 -3.83 -12.85
C ALA A 33 -18.17 -4.98 -12.58
N ALA A 34 -17.78 -6.22 -12.90
CA ALA A 34 -18.58 -7.40 -12.61
C ALA A 34 -18.80 -7.60 -11.09
N LEU A 35 -17.75 -7.44 -10.28
CA LEU A 35 -17.85 -7.51 -8.83
C LEU A 35 -18.76 -6.42 -8.27
N HIS A 36 -18.66 -5.20 -8.79
CA HIS A 36 -19.53 -4.10 -8.38
C HIS A 36 -21.00 -4.40 -8.65
N ALA A 37 -21.33 -4.98 -9.81
CA ALA A 37 -22.69 -5.36 -10.14
C ALA A 37 -23.28 -6.37 -9.13
N VAL A 38 -22.47 -7.32 -8.66
CA VAL A 38 -22.89 -8.35 -7.68
C VAL A 38 -23.17 -7.77 -6.30
N VAL A 39 -22.36 -6.80 -5.84
CA VAL A 39 -22.50 -6.23 -4.49
C VAL A 39 -23.22 -4.89 -4.47
N ARG A 40 -23.85 -4.49 -5.58
CA ARG A 40 -24.50 -3.19 -5.72
C ARG A 40 -25.53 -2.92 -4.61
N GLU A 41 -26.31 -3.93 -4.24
CA GLU A 41 -27.35 -3.83 -3.21
C GLU A 41 -26.83 -4.01 -1.78
N GLN A 42 -25.56 -4.40 -1.61
CA GLN A 42 -24.97 -4.61 -0.29
C GLN A 42 -24.43 -3.28 0.26
N GLU A 43 -24.75 -2.95 1.50
CA GLU A 43 -24.23 -1.72 2.13
C GLU A 43 -22.75 -1.87 2.50
N ASN A 44 -22.37 -3.08 2.94
CA ASN A 44 -21.02 -3.43 3.37
C ASN A 44 -20.62 -4.75 2.70
N ALA A 45 -19.48 -4.75 2.01
CA ALA A 45 -18.96 -5.94 1.36
C ALA A 45 -17.44 -5.89 1.23
N VAL A 46 -16.79 -7.04 1.35
CA VAL A 46 -15.40 -7.23 0.94
C VAL A 46 -15.38 -8.44 0.01
N VAL A 47 -14.90 -8.24 -1.22
CA VAL A 47 -14.80 -9.32 -2.21
C VAL A 47 -13.41 -9.32 -2.80
N ARG A 48 -12.79 -10.51 -2.83
CA ARG A 48 -11.50 -10.72 -3.45
C ARG A 48 -11.62 -11.65 -4.65
N LEU A 49 -11.02 -11.27 -5.76
CA LEU A 49 -10.88 -12.07 -6.96
C LEU A 49 -9.45 -11.96 -7.50
N GLY A 50 -8.66 -13.02 -7.29
CA GLY A 50 -7.23 -12.98 -7.61
C GLY A 50 -6.53 -11.85 -6.86
N SER A 51 -5.86 -10.97 -7.61
CA SER A 51 -5.16 -9.78 -7.08
C SER A 51 -6.07 -8.56 -6.91
N ILE A 52 -7.37 -8.64 -7.19
CA ILE A 52 -8.30 -7.53 -7.03
C ILE A 52 -9.04 -7.71 -5.72
N VAL A 53 -9.01 -6.69 -4.88
CA VAL A 53 -9.84 -6.60 -3.68
C VAL A 53 -10.76 -5.40 -3.82
N MET A 54 -12.06 -5.64 -3.67
CA MET A 54 -13.07 -4.62 -3.67
C MET A 54 -13.69 -4.50 -2.28
N ILE A 55 -13.72 -3.28 -1.76
CA ILE A 55 -14.25 -2.97 -0.44
C ILE A 55 -15.37 -1.95 -0.63
N LYS A 56 -16.55 -2.29 -0.10
CA LYS A 56 -17.70 -1.39 -0.04
C LYS A 56 -18.07 -1.17 1.42
N ARG A 57 -18.29 0.09 1.81
CA ARG A 57 -18.72 0.46 3.15
C ARG A 57 -19.60 1.69 3.10
N ALA A 58 -20.80 1.61 3.68
CA ALA A 58 -21.74 2.74 3.75
C ALA A 58 -21.98 3.45 2.41
N GLY A 59 -21.98 2.68 1.30
CA GLY A 59 -22.15 3.21 -0.05
C GLY A 59 -20.86 3.58 -0.79
N ASP A 60 -19.76 3.83 -0.07
CA ASP A 60 -18.46 4.11 -0.69
C ASP A 60 -17.79 2.83 -1.18
N LEU A 61 -17.18 2.90 -2.36
CA LEU A 61 -16.51 1.78 -3.01
C LEU A 61 -15.05 2.11 -3.28
N VAL A 62 -14.15 1.22 -2.88
CA VAL A 62 -12.73 1.31 -3.20
C VAL A 62 -12.26 -0.03 -3.78
N VAL A 63 -11.41 0.05 -4.80
CA VAL A 63 -10.81 -1.12 -5.47
C VAL A 63 -9.30 -1.03 -5.33
N PHE A 64 -8.69 -2.13 -4.87
CA PHE A 64 -7.25 -2.28 -4.74
C PHE A 64 -6.76 -3.39 -5.65
N THR A 65 -5.57 -3.20 -6.22
CA THR A 65 -4.75 -4.31 -6.70
C THR A 65 -3.74 -4.64 -5.61
N VAL A 66 -3.71 -5.89 -5.16
CA VAL A 66 -2.84 -6.38 -4.09
C VAL A 66 -1.68 -7.19 -4.63
N SER A 67 -0.54 -7.13 -3.95
CA SER A 67 0.62 -7.99 -4.24
C SER A 67 0.36 -9.44 -3.81
N GLU A 68 1.20 -10.38 -4.26
CA GLU A 68 1.10 -11.79 -3.84
C GLU A 68 1.26 -11.95 -2.32
N MET A 69 2.14 -11.17 -1.70
CA MET A 69 2.35 -11.17 -0.26
C MET A 69 1.11 -10.68 0.49
N GLN A 70 0.53 -9.56 0.06
CA GLN A 70 -0.72 -9.04 0.63
C GLN A 70 -1.87 -10.05 0.45
N ALA A 71 -1.95 -10.69 -0.72
CA ALA A 71 -2.94 -11.73 -0.99
C ALA A 71 -2.78 -12.93 -0.06
N ALA A 72 -1.55 -13.39 0.18
CA ALA A 72 -1.26 -14.49 1.11
C ALA A 72 -1.62 -14.13 2.57
N VAL A 73 -1.38 -12.88 2.99
CA VAL A 73 -1.80 -12.41 4.32
C VAL A 73 -3.31 -12.39 4.44
N LEU A 74 -4.04 -11.87 3.44
CA LEU A 74 -5.51 -11.88 3.43
C LEU A 74 -6.11 -13.29 3.44
N GLU A 75 -5.44 -14.28 2.84
CA GLU A 75 -5.85 -15.69 2.89
C GLU A 75 -5.67 -16.31 4.27
N LYS A 76 -4.54 -16.04 4.91
CA LYS A 76 -4.25 -16.53 6.26
C LYS A 76 -5.13 -15.87 7.31
N HIS A 77 -5.50 -14.61 7.10
CA HIS A 77 -6.27 -13.78 8.02
C HIS A 77 -7.65 -13.46 7.46
N SER A 78 -8.47 -14.50 7.29
CA SER A 78 -9.83 -14.38 6.73
C SER A 78 -10.75 -13.42 7.50
N GLU A 79 -10.44 -13.13 8.76
CA GLU A 79 -11.08 -12.11 9.59
C GLU A 79 -11.00 -10.71 8.99
N LEU A 80 -9.91 -10.39 8.29
CA LEU A 80 -9.75 -9.11 7.59
C LEU A 80 -10.80 -8.97 6.48
N LEU A 81 -11.19 -10.07 5.83
CA LEU A 81 -12.20 -10.06 4.77
C LEU A 81 -13.64 -9.98 5.32
N ARG A 82 -13.84 -10.09 6.64
CA ARG A 82 -15.17 -9.96 7.26
C ARG A 82 -15.50 -8.54 7.69
N ASP A 83 -14.49 -7.71 7.88
CA ASP A 83 -14.64 -6.31 8.28
C ASP A 83 -14.08 -5.38 7.20
N PRO A 84 -14.95 -4.65 6.46
CA PRO A 84 -14.53 -3.67 5.46
C PRO A 84 -13.55 -2.63 5.99
N LEU A 85 -13.68 -2.20 7.25
CA LEU A 85 -12.81 -1.18 7.81
C LEU A 85 -11.42 -1.75 8.11
N ALA A 86 -11.35 -2.95 8.67
CA ALA A 86 -10.08 -3.64 8.92
C ALA A 86 -9.34 -3.93 7.62
N ALA A 87 -10.05 -4.43 6.59
CA ALA A 87 -9.48 -4.65 5.26
C ALA A 87 -8.92 -3.36 4.66
N LEU A 88 -9.66 -2.25 4.76
CA LEU A 88 -9.27 -0.99 4.17
C LEU A 88 -8.02 -0.41 4.86
N LYS A 89 -7.93 -0.50 6.18
CA LYS A 89 -6.73 -0.11 6.93
C LYS A 89 -5.51 -0.92 6.51
N PHE A 90 -5.63 -2.25 6.53
CA PHE A 90 -4.54 -3.15 6.14
C PHE A 90 -4.01 -2.85 4.73
N LEU A 91 -4.91 -2.68 3.76
CA LEU A 91 -4.52 -2.42 2.37
C LEU A 91 -3.93 -1.02 2.18
N HIS A 92 -4.40 -0.03 2.93
CA HIS A 92 -3.85 1.32 2.86
C HIS A 92 -2.43 1.37 3.43
N ASP A 93 -2.21 0.74 4.58
CA ASP A 93 -0.90 0.71 5.24
C ASP A 93 0.14 -0.03 4.38
N GLY A 94 -0.27 -1.13 3.74
CA GLY A 94 0.58 -1.91 2.84
C GLY A 94 0.87 -1.25 1.47
N GLN A 95 0.23 -0.13 1.12
CA GLN A 95 0.51 0.62 -0.12
C GLN A 95 1.60 1.69 0.07
N SER A 96 2.08 1.89 1.30
CA SER A 96 3.19 2.81 1.55
C SER A 96 4.48 2.26 0.95
N PRO A 97 5.17 2.99 0.04
CA PRO A 97 6.39 2.51 -0.60
C PRO A 97 7.47 2.34 0.46
N GLY A 98 7.75 1.09 0.84
CA GLY A 98 8.75 0.72 1.85
C GLY A 98 8.29 -0.23 2.96
N HIS A 99 7.01 -0.60 3.06
CA HIS A 99 6.48 -1.45 4.13
C HIS A 99 6.18 -2.89 3.67
N ASP A 100 7.14 -3.53 3.01
CA ASP A 100 7.06 -4.95 2.64
C ASP A 100 7.53 -5.90 3.77
N THR A 101 7.93 -5.36 4.91
CA THR A 101 8.41 -6.13 6.06
C THR A 101 7.29 -6.30 7.10
N TRP A 102 6.34 -7.18 6.82
CA TRP A 102 5.54 -7.77 7.90
C TRP A 102 6.41 -8.79 8.63
N ASP A 103 7.07 -8.30 9.67
CA ASP A 103 7.92 -9.08 10.57
C ASP A 103 7.06 -10.10 11.33
N LEU A 104 7.04 -11.34 10.88
CA LEU A 104 6.30 -12.46 11.46
C LEU A 104 6.92 -12.98 12.79
N ALA A 105 7.75 -12.18 13.47
CA ALA A 105 8.50 -12.63 14.64
C ALA A 105 8.82 -11.52 15.64
N ALA A 106 7.84 -10.76 16.15
CA ALA A 106 8.03 -10.06 17.43
C ALA A 106 6.71 -9.81 18.16
N GLY A 107 6.61 -10.27 19.40
CA GLY A 107 5.58 -9.82 20.34
C GLY A 107 5.72 -8.33 20.65
N PRO A 108 4.78 -7.73 21.39
CA PRO A 108 4.85 -6.32 21.72
C PRO A 108 6.02 -6.08 22.68
N ASP A 109 7.09 -5.43 22.20
CA ASP A 109 8.12 -4.87 23.08
C ASP A 109 7.85 -3.36 23.27
N PRO A 110 7.40 -2.92 24.46
CA PRO A 110 6.98 -1.55 24.69
C PRO A 110 8.16 -0.68 25.13
N THR A 111 9.16 -0.45 24.26
CA THR A 111 10.22 0.55 24.55
C THR A 111 10.79 1.21 23.29
N THR A 112 10.02 2.12 22.67
CA THR A 112 10.64 3.25 21.94
C THR A 112 10.13 4.54 22.55
N THR A 113 10.69 4.85 23.71
CA THR A 113 10.59 6.16 24.35
C THR A 113 11.49 7.15 23.62
N GLY A 114 10.87 8.20 23.10
CA GLY A 114 11.37 9.58 23.00
C GLY A 114 12.83 9.82 22.62
N ASN A 115 13.04 10.46 21.46
CA ASN A 115 14.11 11.43 21.33
C ASN A 115 13.62 12.67 20.57
N THR A 116 13.02 13.60 21.31
CA THR A 116 12.95 15.02 20.94
C THR A 116 14.14 15.72 21.58
N THR A 117 15.13 16.11 20.79
CA THR A 117 16.15 17.07 21.19
C THR A 117 15.62 18.47 20.91
N PRO A 118 15.44 19.35 21.90
CA PRO A 118 15.37 20.78 21.66
C PRO A 118 16.79 21.36 21.69
N ASP A 119 17.19 22.00 20.60
CA ASP A 119 18.39 22.85 20.53
C ASP A 119 18.26 23.97 21.59
N THR A 120 18.99 23.84 22.70
CA THR A 120 19.16 24.89 23.71
C THR A 120 20.61 25.35 23.63
N ASN A 121 20.83 26.40 22.85
CA ASN A 121 22.09 27.13 22.85
C ASN A 121 22.11 28.07 24.06
N ALA A 122 22.84 27.69 25.11
CA ALA A 122 23.13 28.53 26.27
C ALA A 122 24.63 28.43 26.61
N GLY A 123 25.33 29.56 26.52
CA GLY A 123 26.71 29.76 26.94
C GLY A 123 27.03 31.25 26.94
N PRO A 124 27.90 31.73 27.86
CA PRO A 124 27.44 32.60 28.94
C PRO A 124 28.07 34.00 28.92
N GLU A 125 27.33 35.01 29.37
CA GLU A 125 27.90 36.30 29.80
C GLU A 125 27.64 36.53 31.30
N SER A 126 28.74 36.65 32.02
CA SER A 126 28.86 36.93 33.46
C SER A 126 28.21 38.24 33.88
N PRO A 127 27.92 38.38 35.19
CA PRO A 127 28.26 39.64 35.84
C PRO A 127 29.14 39.43 37.09
N ASP A 128 30.22 40.19 37.10
CA ASP A 128 31.20 40.35 38.19
C ASP A 128 30.77 41.48 39.16
N ALA A 129 31.27 41.39 40.39
CA ALA A 129 31.42 42.42 41.43
C ALA A 129 30.14 42.90 42.16
N THR A 130 30.03 42.99 43.49
CA THR A 130 30.94 42.80 44.65
C THR A 130 30.06 42.82 45.92
N PRO A 131 30.47 42.25 47.07
CA PRO A 131 29.70 42.30 48.31
C PRO A 131 30.19 43.42 49.23
N THR A 132 29.30 44.18 49.86
CA THR A 132 29.36 44.59 51.29
C THR A 132 27.98 45.08 51.74
#